data_AF-A0A963L526-F1
#
_entry.id   AF-A0A963L526-F1
#
_cell.length_a   1.000
_cell.length_b   1.000
_cell.length_c   1.000
_cell.angle_alpha   90.00
_cell.angle_beta   90.00
_cell.angle_gamma   90.00
#
_symmetry.space_group_name_H-M   'P 1'
#
loop_
_entity.id
_entity.type
_entity.pdbx_description
1 polymer ?
#
loop_
_entity_poly.entity_id
_entity_poly.type
_entity_poly.pdbx_seq_one_letter_code
_entity_poly.pdbx_strand_id
1 'polypeptide(L)'
;FLTRIGFGSKAVVTGDVSQIDLPPTQLSGLIDAERVLKRVTGIAFNRLTSADVVRHPLVARIVDAYEARTAGAADTPRNRRKSA
;
A
#
# COMPACT_ATOMS: atom_id res chain seq x y z
N PHE A 1 1.43 22.15 9.89
CA PHE A 1 2.25 22.04 8.66
C PHE A 1 1.58 22.74 7.49
N LEU A 2 0.34 22.39 7.13
CA LEU A 2 -0.41 23.04 6.03
C LEU A 2 -0.68 24.54 6.22
N THR A 3 -0.78 25.01 7.47
CA THR A 3 -0.99 26.42 7.82
C THR A 3 0.17 27.35 7.44
N ARG A 4 1.30 26.80 6.97
CA ARG A 4 2.48 27.55 6.53
C ARG A 4 2.71 27.51 5.02
N ILE A 5 1.76 26.96 4.24
CA ILE A 5 1.84 26.97 2.77
C ILE A 5 1.59 28.41 2.29
N GLY A 6 2.60 29.02 1.71
CA GLY A 6 2.54 30.36 1.12
C GLY A 6 2.22 30.34 -0.38
N PHE A 7 2.00 31.53 -0.96
CA PHE A 7 1.78 31.67 -2.40
C PHE A 7 2.93 31.07 -3.22
N GLY A 8 2.59 30.38 -4.31
CA GLY A 8 3.56 29.74 -5.21
C GLY A 8 4.26 28.49 -4.65
N SER A 9 4.01 28.12 -3.39
CA SER A 9 4.59 26.92 -2.79
C SER A 9 3.81 25.65 -3.17
N LYS A 10 4.49 24.50 -3.13
CA LYS A 10 3.88 23.18 -3.30
C LYS A 10 4.28 22.29 -2.12
N ALA A 11 3.37 21.44 -1.68
CA ALA A 11 3.63 20.44 -0.65
C ALA A 11 3.32 19.05 -1.21
N VAL A 12 4.13 18.06 -0.83
CA VAL A 12 3.92 16.66 -1.17
C VAL A 12 3.91 15.87 0.14
N VAL A 13 2.89 15.04 0.30
CA VAL A 13 2.78 14.09 1.42
C VAL A 13 2.83 12.69 0.81
N THR A 14 3.75 11.87 1.31
CA THR A 14 3.93 10.48 0.86
C THR A 14 3.59 9.52 1.99
N GLY A 15 3.05 8.36 1.65
CA GLY A 15 2.79 7.29 2.60
C GLY A 15 2.33 6.01 1.89
N ASP A 16 2.33 4.90 2.63
CA ASP A 16 1.91 3.59 2.15
C ASP A 16 0.66 3.14 2.94
N VAL A 17 -0.46 2.97 2.23
CA VAL A 17 -1.73 2.54 2.83
C VAL A 17 -1.72 1.08 3.30
N SER A 18 -0.74 0.28 2.87
CA SER A 18 -0.57 -1.10 3.33
C SER A 18 0.15 -1.20 4.69
N GLN A 19 0.81 -0.13 5.13
CA GLN A 19 1.58 -0.07 6.37
C GLN A 19 0.82 0.73 7.44
N ILE A 20 -0.29 0.17 7.92
CA ILE A 20 -1.10 0.77 8.99
C ILE A 20 -0.78 0.08 10.30
N ASP A 21 0.10 0.70 11.09
CA ASP A 21 0.49 0.22 12.43
C ASP A 21 -0.36 0.83 13.54
N LEU A 22 -1.66 1.05 13.29
CA LEU A 22 -2.60 1.66 14.23
C LEU A 22 -3.44 0.60 14.96
N PRO A 23 -3.94 0.90 16.18
CA PRO A 23 -4.92 0.05 16.84
C PRO A 23 -6.16 -0.19 15.95
N PRO A 24 -6.84 -1.36 16.02
CA PRO A 24 -7.94 -1.71 15.12
C PRO A 24 -9.12 -0.72 15.11
N THR A 25 -9.29 0.04 16.19
CA THR A 25 -10.36 1.02 16.35
C THR A 25 -10.02 2.38 15.75
N GLN A 26 -8.78 2.58 15.29
CA GLN A 26 -8.30 3.86 14.79
C GLN A 26 -8.21 3.86 13.27
N LEU A 27 -8.83 4.86 12.65
CA LEU A 27 -8.76 5.08 11.21
C LEU A 27 -7.36 5.59 10.81
N SER A 28 -6.86 5.13 9.66
CA SER A 28 -5.65 5.67 9.06
C SER A 28 -5.87 7.11 8.62
N GLY A 29 -4.99 8.02 9.08
CA GLY A 29 -5.03 9.43 8.69
C GLY A 29 -4.81 9.64 7.19
N LEU A 30 -4.06 8.76 6.52
CA LEU A 30 -3.84 8.84 5.06
C LEU A 30 -5.13 8.50 4.29
N ILE A 31 -5.83 7.44 4.73
CA ILE A 31 -7.10 7.02 4.14
C ILE A 31 -8.19 8.08 4.40
N ASP A 32 -8.23 8.61 5.61
CA ASP A 32 -9.20 9.66 5.97
C ASP A 32 -8.94 10.96 5.20
N ALA A 33 -7.69 11.41 5.16
CA ALA A 33 -7.30 12.60 4.39
C ALA A 33 -7.68 12.47 2.91
N GLU A 34 -7.46 11.31 2.29
CA GLU A 34 -7.91 11.09 0.93
C GLU A 34 -9.43 11.20 0.80
N ARG A 35 -10.19 10.55 1.68
CA ARG A 35 -11.66 10.58 1.64
C ARG A 35 -12.21 12.00 1.77
N VAL A 36 -11.64 12.78 2.70
CA VAL A 36 -12.08 14.15 3.02
C VAL A 36 -11.65 15.13 1.92
N LEU A 37 -10.42 15.01 1.40
CA LEU A 37 -9.83 16.01 0.51
C LEU A 37 -10.00 15.71 -0.98
N LYS A 38 -10.56 14.55 -1.38
CA LYS A 38 -10.72 14.15 -2.80
C LYS A 38 -11.44 15.13 -3.73
N ARG A 39 -12.21 16.09 -3.18
CA ARG A 39 -12.94 17.12 -3.94
C ARG A 39 -12.38 18.53 -3.76
N VAL A 40 -11.26 18.68 -3.05
CA VAL A 40 -10.65 20.00 -2.81
C VAL A 40 -9.85 20.41 -4.04
N THR A 41 -10.25 21.52 -4.65
CA THR A 41 -9.53 22.10 -5.78
C THR A 41 -8.08 22.42 -5.40
N GLY A 42 -7.14 22.01 -6.25
CA GLY A 42 -5.70 22.22 -6.03
C GLY A 42 -5.00 21.09 -5.26
N ILE A 43 -5.71 20.03 -4.86
CA ILE A 43 -5.12 18.81 -4.30
C ILE A 43 -5.24 17.68 -5.32
N ALA A 44 -4.16 16.94 -5.51
CA ALA A 44 -4.13 15.75 -6.37
C ALA A 44 -3.67 14.53 -5.55
N PHE A 45 -4.27 13.38 -5.84
CA PHE A 45 -3.89 12.09 -5.26
C PHE A 45 -3.28 11.21 -6.35
N ASN A 46 -2.01 10.86 -6.16
CA ASN A 46 -1.30 9.95 -7.06
C ASN A 46 -1.05 8.63 -6.33
N ARG A 47 -1.64 7.55 -6.82
CA ARG A 47 -1.38 6.19 -6.33
C ARG A 47 -0.32 5.55 -7.21
N LEU A 48 0.83 5.26 -6.60
CA LEU A 48 1.87 4.47 -7.25
C LEU A 48 1.60 2.99 -6.99
N THR A 49 1.91 2.19 -7.99
CA THR A 49 1.80 0.74 -7.98
C THR A 49 3.18 0.12 -8.11
N SER A 50 3.28 -1.21 -8.00
CA SER A 50 4.53 -1.93 -8.26
C SER A 50 5.11 -1.64 -9.66
N ALA A 51 4.27 -1.28 -10.65
CA ALA A 51 4.72 -0.93 -11.99
C ALA A 51 5.47 0.41 -12.03
N ASP A 52 5.24 1.29 -11.07
CA ASP A 52 5.88 2.61 -10.97
C ASP A 52 7.22 2.56 -10.22
N VAL A 53 7.60 1.40 -9.68
CA VAL A 53 8.81 1.22 -8.88
C VAL A 53 9.94 0.66 -9.73
N VAL A 54 10.93 1.49 -10.02
CA VAL A 54 12.20 1.02 -10.60
C VAL A 54 13.02 0.37 -9.48
N ARG A 55 13.08 -0.97 -9.50
CA ARG A 55 13.89 -1.76 -8.57
C ARG A 55 15.23 -2.10 -9.20
N HIS A 56 16.29 -2.06 -8.40
CA HIS A 56 17.56 -2.66 -8.80
C HIS A 56 17.34 -4.16 -9.11
N PRO A 57 17.93 -4.74 -10.17
CA PRO A 57 17.66 -6.13 -10.56
C PRO A 57 17.86 -7.15 -9.44
N LEU A 58 18.86 -6.94 -8.58
CA LEU A 58 19.07 -7.78 -7.40
C LEU A 58 17.90 -7.72 -6.40
N VAL A 59 17.35 -6.53 -6.15
CA VAL A 59 16.23 -6.35 -5.22
C VAL A 59 14.97 -7.02 -5.76
N ALA A 60 14.70 -6.88 -7.07
CA ALA A 60 13.59 -7.57 -7.72
C ALA A 60 13.69 -9.10 -7.51
N ARG A 61 14.86 -9.69 -7.80
CA ARG A 61 15.11 -11.13 -7.59
C ARG A 61 14.92 -11.58 -6.14
N ILE A 62 15.29 -10.73 -5.17
CA ILE A 62 15.08 -11.02 -3.75
C ILE A 62 13.58 -11.04 -3.44
N VAL A 63 12.84 -10.03 -3.88
CA VAL A 63 11.38 -9.95 -3.67
C VAL A 63 10.67 -11.16 -4.29
N ASP A 64 10.99 -11.50 -5.54
CA ASP A 64 10.38 -12.64 -6.26
C ASP A 64 10.60 -13.97 -5.50
N ALA A 65 11.78 -14.16 -4.90
CA ALA A 65 12.09 -15.36 -4.11
C ALA A 65 11.21 -15.47 -2.84
N TYR A 66 10.93 -14.35 -2.17
CA TYR A 66 10.04 -14.33 -1.00
C TYR A 66 8.56 -14.49 -1.38
N GLU A 67 8.13 -13.92 -2.50
CA GLU A 67 6.76 -14.10 -3.01
C GLU A 67 6.49 -15.58 -3.37
N ALA A 68 7.44 -16.24 -4.07
CA ALA A 68 7.34 -17.66 -4.41
C ALA A 68 7.22 -18.56 -3.16
N ARG A 69 7.93 -18.24 -2.08
CA ARG A 69 7.83 -18.96 -0.81
C ARG A 69 6.45 -18.83 -0.17
N THR A 70 5.87 -17.62 -0.23
CA THR A 70 4.56 -17.33 0.38
C THR A 70 3.43 -18.01 -0.39
N ALA A 71 3.52 -18.09 -1.71
CA ALA A 71 2.53 -18.75 -2.58
C ALA A 71 2.50 -20.29 -2.39
N GLY A 72 3.63 -20.92 -2.05
CA GLY A 72 3.74 -22.37 -1.87
C GLY A 72 3.08 -22.94 -0.60
N ALA A 73 2.55 -22.11 0.30
CA ALA A 73 1.93 -22.55 1.56
C ALA A 73 0.41 -22.73 1.48
N ALA A 74 -0.24 -22.38 0.36
CA ALA A 74 -1.70 -22.32 0.25
C ALA A 74 -2.38 -23.54 -0.42
N ASP A 75 -1.65 -24.61 -0.74
CA ASP A 75 -2.25 -25.82 -1.34
C ASP A 75 -1.84 -27.10 -0.58
N THR A 76 -2.54 -27.37 0.53
CA THR A 76 -2.68 -28.76 1.02
C THR A 76 -4.09 -29.22 0.67
N PRO A 77 -4.29 -30.04 -0.37
CA PRO A 77 -5.59 -30.62 -0.65
C PRO A 77 -5.96 -31.56 0.51
N ARG A 78 -6.93 -31.13 1.32
CA ARG A 78 -7.57 -31.92 2.38
C ARG A 78 -8.31 -33.08 1.73
N ASN A 79 -7.61 -34.20 1.59
CA ASN A 79 -8.11 -35.47 1.07
C ASN A 79 -9.39 -35.90 1.83
N ARG A 80 -10.55 -35.65 1.23
CA ARG A 80 -11.83 -36.24 1.66
C ARG A 80 -11.78 -37.72 1.26
N ARG A 81 -11.34 -38.56 2.21
CA ARG A 81 -11.51 -40.02 2.12
C ARG A 81 -12.99 -40.33 1.92
N LYS A 82 -13.37 -40.66 0.68
CA LYS A 82 -14.49 -41.54 0.40
C LYS A 82 -14.04 -42.95 0.75
N SER A 83 -14.68 -43.58 1.73
CA SER A 83 -14.60 -45.03 1.93
C SER A 83 -15.74 -45.50 2.83
N ALA A 84 -16.57 -46.36 2.25
CA ALA A 84 -17.57 -47.26 2.82
C ALA A 84 -18.83 -46.63 3.45
#